data_AF-A0ABD3N9N9-F1
#
_entry.id   AF-A0ABD3N9N9-F1
#
_cell.length_a   1.000
_cell.length_b   1.000
_cell.length_c   1.000
_cell.angle_alpha   90.00
_cell.angle_beta   90.00
_cell.angle_gamma   90.00
#
_symmetry.space_group_name_H-M   'P 1'
#
loop_
_entity.id
_entity.type
_entity.pdbx_description
1 polymer ?
#
loop_
_entity_poly.entity_id
_entity_poly.type
_entity_poly.pdbx_seq_one_letter_code
_entity_poly.pdbx_strand_id
1 'polypeptide(L)'
;MAANNQLVSGRHQNQRPTPLGVARSTLASDTSALNLWVAFRKACASPEDVTQAELEGDGAESLIMELCRWASSRPIPLAFDEDLQRKSTKSTKKCNRLLQPQTLVKYIGKHIKYFRTVYPDHPDWKDLPNRQEAVPKWWTELSPLFVKSARNFMLQYQGDGVFGVNEIKPLYQDLGLDDNNGTEPLRICDQKHIGISLVKGAVHNNNNLQMWAIIHSVADAIGRGGEAKSQTFRDWSFDYLWNVTNTPWKEKKTIQGYAIPRVADDRWYADWYLSMAMYCMCEKGLYRSPQEIHAGLMLAVFPILHGKSDEYCSARITDVIRSVLPKPVKDRFSAKSLRQAGISQCSKHPHMTIFHLSALSGHSTQTTADSYLDADDVGRGVPAVNALHKKKNLFTPVVIPTLESLGPDKESALKLMAEMFQCNISRFEKGKELYPVMETFAASLIMHYPQLEKDCGATNRVCSMLMERARKAGITCSTATGLPTNQILQRWAQTIMSDFLKKSRIASMSVMDEAGKEVYAAVASLSESIKSITETNKVLATKVESLSARFDDLLRQHAEDTSIISSLHLRNEELRAKLTSMHDNDALRMQQLIETPPGGISRRRRKRPRRSSGQSPVTHDDLETLLWLLAHSQLQI
;
A
#
# COMPACT_ATOMS: atom_id res chain seq x y z
N MET A 1 69.25 14.37 -5.71
CA MET A 1 68.37 13.69 -6.69
C MET A 1 66.97 14.29 -6.56
N ALA A 2 66.59 15.14 -7.51
CA ALA A 2 65.40 15.98 -7.45
C ALA A 2 64.14 15.19 -7.88
N ALA A 3 63.10 15.18 -7.04
CA ALA A 3 61.77 14.69 -7.40
C ALA A 3 60.94 15.86 -7.92
N ASN A 4 60.60 15.81 -9.20
CA ASN A 4 59.94 16.87 -9.96
C ASN A 4 58.43 16.91 -9.63
N ASN A 5 58.01 17.77 -8.71
CA ASN A 5 56.61 18.14 -8.50
C ASN A 5 56.44 19.61 -8.91
N GLN A 6 56.34 19.82 -10.22
CA GLN A 6 56.08 21.13 -10.81
C GLN A 6 54.62 21.22 -11.26
N LEU A 7 53.83 22.01 -10.53
CA LEU A 7 52.64 22.67 -11.07
C LEU A 7 53.16 23.87 -11.87
N VAL A 8 53.49 23.64 -13.15
CA VAL A 8 53.87 24.70 -14.09
C VAL A 8 52.67 25.01 -15.00
N SER A 9 52.29 26.28 -14.99
CA SER A 9 51.32 26.89 -15.90
C SER A 9 51.88 26.90 -17.33
N GLY A 10 51.05 26.49 -18.28
CA GLY A 10 51.44 26.37 -19.67
C GLY A 10 50.34 25.70 -20.47
N ARG A 11 49.66 26.49 -21.31
CA ARG A 11 48.68 26.05 -22.31
C ARG A 11 49.29 24.99 -23.23
N HIS A 12 49.09 23.72 -22.92
CA HIS A 12 49.10 22.62 -23.91
C HIS A 12 48.24 21.47 -23.37
N GLN A 13 46.93 21.53 -23.66
CA GLN A 13 46.09 20.34 -23.70
C GLN A 13 46.51 19.52 -24.92
N ASN A 14 47.53 18.69 -24.76
CA ASN A 14 47.65 17.35 -25.35
C ASN A 14 49.06 16.82 -25.08
N GLN A 15 49.11 15.64 -24.46
CA GLN A 15 50.32 14.84 -24.20
C GLN A 15 51.26 15.36 -23.09
N ARG A 16 50.89 15.12 -21.82
CA ARG A 16 51.87 15.06 -20.71
C ARG A 16 52.20 13.59 -20.40
N PRO A 17 53.48 13.18 -20.27
CA PRO A 17 53.84 11.84 -19.82
C PRO A 17 53.31 11.60 -18.40
N THR A 18 52.70 10.44 -18.17
CA THR A 18 52.27 10.05 -16.82
C THR A 18 53.51 9.88 -15.94
N PRO A 19 53.66 10.56 -14.79
CA PRO A 19 54.78 10.31 -13.89
C PRO A 19 54.72 8.85 -13.43
N LEU A 20 55.78 8.09 -13.69
CA LEU A 20 55.91 6.69 -13.25
C LEU A 20 55.74 6.63 -11.71
N GLY A 21 54.78 5.84 -11.24
CA GLY A 21 54.53 5.60 -9.80
C GLY A 21 53.37 6.38 -9.16
N VAL A 22 52.70 7.30 -9.87
CA VAL A 22 51.53 8.03 -9.32
C VAL A 22 50.22 7.37 -9.73
N ALA A 23 49.37 7.05 -8.74
CA ALA A 23 48.06 6.46 -9.00
C ALA A 23 47.16 7.38 -9.86
N ARG A 24 46.44 6.81 -10.82
CA ARG A 24 45.52 7.56 -11.72
C ARG A 24 44.47 8.39 -10.97
N SER A 25 44.03 7.92 -9.80
CA SER A 25 43.09 8.62 -8.92
C SER A 25 43.68 9.91 -8.33
N THR A 26 44.98 9.95 -8.06
CA THR A 26 45.70 11.13 -7.58
C THR A 26 45.78 12.20 -8.66
N LEU A 27 46.15 11.83 -9.88
CA LEU A 27 46.22 12.74 -11.04
C LEU A 27 44.87 13.37 -11.38
N ALA A 28 43.80 12.56 -11.35
CA ALA A 28 42.43 13.07 -11.57
C ALA A 28 42.01 14.05 -10.46
N SER A 29 42.38 13.77 -9.21
CA SER A 29 42.11 14.63 -8.06
C SER A 29 42.91 15.93 -8.09
N ASP A 30 44.15 15.92 -8.60
CA ASP A 30 44.98 17.13 -8.78
C ASP A 30 44.42 18.03 -9.87
N THR A 31 43.98 17.43 -10.98
CA THR A 31 43.33 18.15 -12.09
C THR A 31 42.05 18.84 -11.62
N SER A 32 41.22 18.17 -10.82
CA SER A 32 39.99 18.78 -10.29
C SER A 32 40.25 19.90 -9.28
N ALA A 33 41.30 19.79 -8.45
CA ALA A 33 41.71 20.86 -7.55
C ALA A 33 42.18 22.08 -8.37
N LEU A 34 43.00 21.87 -9.39
CA LEU A 34 43.45 22.96 -10.28
C LEU A 34 42.26 23.65 -10.97
N ASN A 35 41.29 22.89 -11.50
CA ASN A 35 40.09 23.48 -12.12
C ASN A 35 39.31 24.35 -11.13
N LEU A 36 39.22 23.94 -9.85
CA LEU A 36 38.56 24.72 -8.81
C LEU A 36 39.27 26.06 -8.59
N TRP A 37 40.59 26.04 -8.55
CA TRP A 37 41.42 27.23 -8.38
C TRP A 37 41.33 28.19 -9.56
N VAL A 38 41.44 27.67 -10.79
CA VAL A 38 41.27 28.47 -12.01
C VAL A 38 39.89 29.13 -12.03
N ALA A 39 38.83 28.39 -11.71
CA ALA A 39 37.48 28.94 -11.63
C ALA A 39 37.35 30.06 -10.57
N PHE A 40 37.99 29.89 -9.41
CA PHE A 40 38.04 30.91 -8.36
C PHE A 40 38.80 32.16 -8.83
N ARG A 41 40.00 32.01 -9.39
CA ARG A 41 40.82 33.13 -9.87
C ARG A 41 40.14 33.90 -11.01
N LYS A 42 39.50 33.19 -11.95
CA LYS A 42 38.63 33.80 -12.99
C LYS A 42 37.50 34.62 -12.36
N ALA A 43 36.83 34.10 -11.33
CA ALA A 43 35.75 34.81 -10.65
C ALA A 43 36.22 36.05 -9.87
N CYS A 44 37.47 36.05 -9.40
CA CYS A 44 38.11 37.21 -8.77
C CYS A 44 38.84 38.12 -9.78
N ALA A 45 38.67 37.90 -11.09
CA ALA A 45 39.38 38.61 -12.16
C ALA A 45 40.91 38.68 -11.96
N SER A 46 41.49 37.61 -11.41
CA SER A 46 42.91 37.51 -11.05
C SER A 46 43.65 36.48 -11.91
N PRO A 47 44.97 36.61 -12.10
CA PRO A 47 45.78 35.62 -12.84
C PRO A 47 45.68 34.21 -12.25
N GLU A 48 45.82 33.16 -13.06
CA GLU A 48 45.73 31.77 -12.54
C GLU A 48 46.83 31.45 -11.52
N ASP A 49 48.05 31.93 -11.78
CA ASP A 49 49.18 31.75 -10.88
C ASP A 49 49.09 32.73 -9.70
N VAL A 50 49.55 32.28 -8.53
CA VAL A 50 49.71 33.11 -7.35
C VAL A 50 51.14 33.62 -7.28
N THR A 51 51.31 34.86 -6.84
CA THR A 51 52.62 35.51 -6.70
C THR A 51 53.07 35.53 -5.24
N GLN A 52 54.38 35.68 -5.01
CA GLN A 52 54.91 35.84 -3.67
C GLN A 52 54.33 37.08 -2.95
N ALA A 53 54.10 38.17 -3.67
CA ALA A 53 53.51 39.40 -3.13
C ALA A 53 52.07 39.19 -2.63
N GLU A 54 51.28 38.33 -3.28
CA GLU A 54 49.93 37.98 -2.82
C GLU A 54 49.93 37.09 -1.56
N LEU A 55 51.04 36.39 -1.31
CA LEU A 55 51.17 35.49 -0.17
C LEU A 55 51.78 36.16 1.06
N GLU A 56 52.36 37.36 0.91
CA GLU A 56 53.07 38.05 1.98
C GLU A 56 52.16 38.45 3.16
N GLY A 57 52.68 38.38 4.38
CA GLY A 57 51.93 38.67 5.60
C GLY A 57 50.75 37.72 5.77
N ASP A 58 49.55 38.27 5.97
CA ASP A 58 48.31 37.51 6.09
C ASP A 58 47.67 37.18 4.72
N GLY A 59 48.39 37.43 3.62
CA GLY A 59 47.89 37.27 2.25
C GLY A 59 47.51 35.83 1.92
N ALA A 60 48.32 34.86 2.35
CA ALA A 60 48.03 33.44 2.17
C ALA A 60 46.74 33.00 2.88
N GLU A 61 46.54 33.42 4.14
CA GLU A 61 45.32 33.14 4.91
C GLU A 61 44.11 33.80 4.26
N SER A 62 44.22 35.10 3.92
CA SER A 62 43.16 35.89 3.31
C SER A 62 42.67 35.27 1.99
N LEU A 63 43.59 34.87 1.12
CA LEU A 63 43.28 34.27 -0.17
C LEU A 63 42.56 32.92 -0.02
N ILE A 64 42.94 32.12 0.98
CA ILE A 64 42.24 30.86 1.30
C ILE A 64 40.87 31.12 1.92
N MET A 65 40.73 32.11 2.79
CA MET A 65 39.43 32.51 3.34
C MET A 65 38.47 32.94 2.23
N GLU A 66 38.93 33.69 1.24
CA GLU A 66 38.14 34.06 0.07
C GLU A 66 37.72 32.84 -0.76
N LEU A 67 38.66 31.94 -1.06
CA LEU A 67 38.35 30.68 -1.74
C LEU A 67 37.32 29.85 -0.96
N CYS A 68 37.43 29.79 0.38
CA CYS A 68 36.47 29.12 1.24
C CYS A 68 35.07 29.74 1.14
N ARG A 69 34.95 31.07 1.27
CA ARG A 69 33.67 31.79 1.15
C ARG A 69 33.06 31.62 -0.23
N TRP A 70 33.89 31.68 -1.27
CA TRP A 70 33.49 31.44 -2.64
C TRP A 70 32.96 30.01 -2.77
N ALA A 71 33.73 28.99 -2.40
CA ALA A 71 33.34 27.60 -2.57
C ALA A 71 32.13 27.17 -1.74
N SER A 72 31.91 27.78 -0.56
CA SER A 72 30.77 27.44 0.31
C SER A 72 29.45 28.13 -0.06
N SER A 73 29.45 29.04 -1.04
CA SER A 73 28.27 29.85 -1.40
C SER A 73 27.70 29.54 -2.79
N ARG A 74 28.26 28.57 -3.53
CA ARG A 74 27.77 28.22 -4.86
C ARG A 74 27.77 26.73 -5.17
N PRO A 75 26.93 26.27 -6.11
CA PRO A 75 26.90 24.87 -6.48
C PRO A 75 28.16 24.51 -7.30
N ILE A 76 28.98 23.61 -6.76
CA ILE A 76 30.13 23.03 -7.46
C ILE A 76 29.77 21.58 -7.85
N PRO A 77 29.65 21.24 -9.14
CA PRO A 77 29.34 19.86 -9.55
C PRO A 77 30.42 18.87 -9.12
N LEU A 78 30.07 17.60 -8.91
CA LEU A 78 31.05 16.55 -8.56
C LEU A 78 32.12 16.36 -9.67
N ALA A 79 31.73 16.51 -10.93
CA ALA A 79 32.61 16.47 -12.09
C ALA A 79 32.48 17.78 -12.87
N PHE A 80 33.56 18.57 -12.89
CA PHE A 80 33.56 19.92 -13.42
C PHE A 80 34.84 20.27 -14.17
N ASP A 81 34.76 21.27 -15.05
CA ASP A 81 35.90 21.94 -15.70
C ASP A 81 36.22 23.28 -15.03
N GLU A 82 37.14 24.02 -15.64
CA GLU A 82 37.62 25.34 -15.17
C GLU A 82 36.55 26.44 -15.18
N ASP A 83 35.38 26.21 -15.75
CA ASP A 83 34.24 27.13 -15.75
C ASP A 83 33.11 26.63 -14.82
N LEU A 84 33.42 25.65 -13.97
CA LEU A 84 32.46 24.89 -13.14
C LEU A 84 31.35 24.23 -13.96
N GLN A 85 31.53 24.05 -15.27
CA GLN A 85 30.56 23.37 -16.11
C GLN A 85 30.69 21.87 -15.95
N ARG A 86 29.56 21.17 -16.07
CA ARG A 86 29.51 19.72 -15.89
C ARG A 86 30.27 19.04 -17.03
N LYS A 87 31.29 18.25 -16.71
CA LYS A 87 31.92 17.38 -17.72
C LYS A 87 30.94 16.28 -18.13
N SER A 88 30.67 16.15 -19.43
CA SER A 88 29.93 15.02 -19.97
C SER A 88 30.73 13.74 -19.73
N THR A 89 30.28 12.89 -18.81
CA THR A 89 30.85 11.56 -18.65
C THR A 89 30.54 10.71 -19.89
N LYS A 90 31.40 9.74 -20.22
CA LYS A 90 31.18 8.80 -21.34
C LYS A 90 29.88 7.98 -21.20
N SER A 91 29.25 7.97 -20.03
CA SER A 91 27.84 7.60 -19.88
C SER A 91 26.99 8.87 -19.87
N THR A 92 25.95 8.88 -20.69
CA THR A 92 24.94 9.96 -20.92
C THR A 92 24.20 10.47 -19.67
N LYS A 93 24.60 10.09 -18.45
CA LYS A 93 24.00 10.57 -17.20
C LYS A 93 24.83 11.71 -16.62
N LYS A 94 24.35 12.96 -16.78
CA LYS A 94 24.87 14.13 -16.05
C LYS A 94 24.82 13.83 -14.53
N CYS A 95 25.96 13.84 -13.84
CA CYS A 95 25.97 13.68 -12.38
C CYS A 95 25.40 14.95 -11.74
N ASN A 96 24.18 14.87 -11.22
CA ASN A 96 23.48 15.98 -10.56
C ASN A 96 23.96 16.24 -9.12
N ARG A 97 25.06 15.63 -8.68
CA ARG A 97 25.56 15.76 -7.30
C ARG A 97 26.57 16.90 -7.19
N LEU A 98 26.51 17.60 -6.06
CA LEU A 98 27.50 18.57 -5.63
C LEU A 98 28.75 17.88 -5.06
N LEU A 99 29.89 18.53 -5.23
CA LEU A 99 31.14 18.14 -4.63
C LEU A 99 31.03 18.20 -3.10
N GLN A 100 31.50 17.15 -2.42
CA GLN A 100 31.35 17.05 -0.97
C GLN A 100 32.30 18.01 -0.22
N PRO A 101 31.92 18.54 0.96
CA PRO A 101 32.72 19.50 1.70
C PRO A 101 34.11 18.97 2.08
N GLN A 102 34.21 17.68 2.42
CA GLN A 102 35.50 17.05 2.72
C GLN A 102 36.40 16.96 1.49
N THR A 103 35.84 16.83 0.29
CA THR A 103 36.61 16.86 -0.95
C THR A 103 37.11 18.27 -1.26
N LEU A 104 36.28 19.30 -1.00
CA LEU A 104 36.71 20.70 -1.10
C LEU A 104 37.87 21.01 -0.15
N VAL A 105 37.81 20.55 1.11
CA VAL A 105 38.94 20.67 2.07
C VAL A 105 40.22 20.07 1.50
N LYS A 106 40.12 18.88 0.86
CA LYS A 106 41.28 18.23 0.22
C LYS A 106 41.82 19.05 -0.95
N TYR A 107 40.97 19.65 -1.76
CA TYR A 107 41.40 20.51 -2.87
C TYR A 107 42.08 21.77 -2.36
N ILE A 108 41.50 22.46 -1.38
CA ILE A 108 42.09 23.65 -0.75
C ILE A 108 43.46 23.32 -0.13
N GLY A 109 43.57 22.19 0.58
CA GLY A 109 44.86 21.73 1.12
C GLY A 109 45.95 21.54 0.07
N LYS A 110 45.61 21.17 -1.17
CA LYS A 110 46.57 21.11 -2.29
C LYS A 110 47.05 22.49 -2.73
N HIS A 111 46.18 23.51 -2.69
CA HIS A 111 46.58 24.88 -3.01
C HIS A 111 47.49 25.47 -1.93
N ILE A 112 47.19 25.23 -0.66
CA ILE A 112 48.10 25.59 0.45
C ILE A 112 49.49 24.96 0.23
N LYS A 113 49.53 23.68 -0.18
CA LYS A 113 50.80 23.02 -0.52
C LYS A 113 51.50 23.67 -1.71
N TYR A 114 50.76 24.10 -2.73
CA TYR A 114 51.33 24.83 -3.87
C TYR A 114 51.88 26.20 -3.44
N PHE A 115 51.23 26.92 -2.53
CA PHE A 115 51.76 28.19 -2.00
C PHE A 115 53.12 28.04 -1.34
N ARG A 116 53.37 26.91 -0.66
CA ARG A 116 54.69 26.56 -0.11
C ARG A 116 55.79 26.45 -1.17
N THR A 117 55.43 26.14 -2.41
CA THR A 117 56.40 26.09 -3.53
C THR A 117 56.65 27.46 -4.14
N VAL A 118 55.68 28.37 -4.05
CA VAL A 118 55.78 29.75 -4.56
C VAL A 118 56.55 30.64 -3.58
N TYR A 119 56.32 30.48 -2.28
CA TYR A 119 57.04 31.22 -1.23
C TYR A 119 57.53 30.27 -0.12
N PRO A 120 58.66 29.56 -0.30
CA PRO A 120 59.14 28.55 0.65
C PRO A 120 59.44 29.08 2.05
N ASP A 121 59.95 30.30 2.15
CA ASP A 121 60.43 30.91 3.41
C ASP A 121 59.33 31.65 4.19
N HIS A 122 58.05 31.50 3.79
CA HIS A 122 56.94 32.18 4.46
C HIS A 122 56.81 31.75 5.94
N PRO A 123 56.55 32.69 6.88
CA PRO A 123 56.43 32.40 8.31
C PRO A 123 55.47 31.26 8.67
N ASP A 124 54.36 31.12 7.93
CA ASP A 124 53.33 30.12 8.23
C ASP A 124 53.74 28.66 8.00
N TRP A 125 54.79 28.41 7.21
CA TRP A 125 55.16 27.05 6.83
C TRP A 125 56.65 26.75 6.70
N LYS A 126 57.52 27.76 6.86
CA LYS A 126 58.98 27.54 6.90
C LYS A 126 59.39 26.56 8.01
N ASP A 127 58.68 26.58 9.14
CA ASP A 127 58.95 25.74 10.31
C ASP A 127 58.06 24.48 10.37
N LEU A 128 57.19 24.27 9.37
CA LEU A 128 56.33 23.09 9.33
C LEU A 128 57.13 21.85 8.90
N PRO A 129 56.90 20.69 9.54
CA PRO A 129 57.58 19.46 9.17
C PRO A 129 57.31 19.13 7.70
N ASN A 130 58.31 18.56 7.02
CA ASN A 130 58.19 18.10 5.63
C ASN A 130 57.37 16.80 5.52
N ARG A 131 56.14 16.83 6.02
CA ARG A 131 55.15 15.76 5.98
C ARG A 131 53.95 16.22 5.17
N GLN A 132 53.29 15.25 4.53
CA GLN A 132 52.19 15.51 3.60
C GLN A 132 50.96 16.15 4.27
N GLU A 133 50.82 16.03 5.58
CA GLU A 133 49.69 16.53 6.38
C GLU A 133 50.00 17.86 7.11
N ALA A 134 51.24 18.36 7.01
CA ALA A 134 51.64 19.57 7.72
C ALA A 134 51.00 20.81 7.06
N VAL A 135 50.16 21.50 7.84
CA VAL A 135 49.39 22.68 7.43
C VAL A 135 49.55 23.81 8.45
N PRO A 136 49.37 25.08 8.04
CA PRO A 136 49.40 26.21 8.96
C PRO A 136 48.32 26.12 10.05
N LYS A 137 48.57 26.80 11.18
CA LYS A 137 47.65 26.81 12.33
C LYS A 137 46.26 27.36 11.95
N TRP A 138 46.23 28.48 11.22
CA TRP A 138 44.98 29.10 10.76
C TRP A 138 44.13 28.14 9.91
N TRP A 139 44.73 27.24 9.12
CA TRP A 139 43.96 26.27 8.33
C TRP A 139 43.31 25.19 9.21
N THR A 140 44.00 24.80 10.28
CA THR A 140 43.46 23.85 11.28
C THR A 140 42.20 24.43 11.94
N GLU A 141 42.18 25.74 12.18
CA GLU A 141 41.05 26.45 12.79
C GLU A 141 39.95 26.82 11.78
N LEU A 142 40.31 27.17 10.54
CA LEU A 142 39.39 27.58 9.49
C LEU A 142 38.64 26.40 8.85
N SER A 143 39.30 25.27 8.66
CA SER A 143 38.71 24.14 7.91
C SER A 143 37.42 23.57 8.52
N PRO A 144 37.24 23.46 9.86
CA PRO A 144 35.97 23.05 10.46
C PRO A 144 34.84 24.06 10.21
N LEU A 145 35.15 25.37 10.25
CA LEU A 145 34.19 26.44 9.98
C LEU A 145 33.73 26.43 8.52
N PHE A 146 34.67 26.24 7.60
CA PHE A 146 34.38 26.06 6.18
C PHE A 146 33.48 24.83 5.94
N VAL A 147 33.81 23.69 6.55
CA VAL A 147 32.98 22.47 6.42
C VAL A 147 31.56 22.71 6.91
N LYS A 148 31.38 23.43 8.03
CA LYS A 148 30.06 23.80 8.55
C LYS A 148 29.29 24.69 7.54
N SER A 149 29.94 25.72 7.01
CA SER A 149 29.34 26.63 6.02
C SER A 149 28.94 25.90 4.73
N ALA A 150 29.83 25.11 4.16
CA ALA A 150 29.57 24.34 2.94
C ALA A 150 28.46 23.29 3.13
N ARG A 151 28.38 22.64 4.30
CA ARG A 151 27.27 21.74 4.65
C ARG A 151 25.94 22.49 4.70
N ASN A 152 25.89 23.66 5.34
CA ASN A 152 24.67 24.47 5.43
C ASN A 152 24.16 24.88 4.05
N PHE A 153 25.06 25.27 3.15
CA PHE A 153 24.69 25.57 1.77
C PHE A 153 24.15 24.32 1.03
N MET A 154 24.79 23.16 1.18
CA MET A 154 24.30 21.91 0.59
C MET A 154 22.91 21.48 1.09
N LEU A 155 22.53 21.84 2.32
CA LEU A 155 21.20 21.56 2.85
C LEU A 155 20.09 22.24 2.03
N GLN A 156 20.38 23.37 1.37
CA GLN A 156 19.45 24.05 0.47
C GLN A 156 19.06 23.17 -0.75
N TYR A 157 19.86 22.16 -1.09
CA TYR A 157 19.64 21.23 -2.21
C TYR A 157 19.04 19.91 -1.72
N GLN A 158 17.91 20.00 -1.02
CA GLN A 158 17.15 18.88 -0.46
C GLN A 158 17.96 17.97 0.49
N GLY A 159 19.02 18.48 1.12
CA GLY A 159 19.86 17.74 2.08
C GLY A 159 20.87 16.75 1.48
N ASP A 160 20.73 16.37 0.21
CA ASP A 160 21.58 15.37 -0.45
C ASP A 160 22.59 15.99 -1.43
N GLY A 161 22.57 17.32 -1.59
CA GLY A 161 23.43 18.05 -2.51
C GLY A 161 23.16 17.67 -3.96
N VAL A 162 21.89 17.56 -4.35
CA VAL A 162 21.49 17.18 -5.72
C VAL A 162 20.73 18.34 -6.38
N PHE A 163 21.16 18.77 -7.56
CA PHE A 163 20.56 19.92 -8.27
C PHE A 163 20.04 19.53 -9.66
N GLY A 164 18.95 20.18 -10.10
CA GLY A 164 18.29 19.88 -11.38
C GLY A 164 17.57 18.53 -11.43
N VAL A 165 17.09 18.04 -10.29
CA VAL A 165 16.16 16.89 -10.21
C VAL A 165 14.72 17.40 -10.13
N ASN A 166 13.80 16.64 -10.71
CA ASN A 166 12.36 16.86 -10.52
C ASN A 166 12.07 16.97 -9.02
N GLU A 167 11.21 17.92 -8.66
CA GLU A 167 10.72 18.06 -7.29
C GLU A 167 10.15 16.72 -6.81
N ILE A 168 10.79 16.12 -5.81
CA ILE A 168 10.31 14.89 -5.18
C ILE A 168 9.05 15.24 -4.39
N LYS A 169 7.95 14.57 -4.69
CA LYS A 169 6.67 14.72 -4.00
C LYS A 169 6.51 13.71 -2.86
N PRO A 170 5.76 14.08 -1.80
CA PRO A 170 5.38 13.13 -0.76
C PRO A 170 4.45 12.04 -1.32
N LEU A 171 4.64 10.80 -0.86
CA LEU A 171 3.81 9.64 -1.18
C LEU A 171 2.97 9.26 0.04
N TYR A 172 1.76 9.85 0.15
CA TYR A 172 0.84 9.65 1.28
C TYR A 172 0.22 8.24 1.28
N GLN A 173 -0.32 7.80 2.43
CA GLN A 173 -0.93 6.47 2.55
C GLN A 173 -2.09 6.24 1.59
N ASP A 174 -3.06 7.17 1.56
CA ASP A 174 -4.28 7.08 0.76
C ASP A 174 -4.82 8.48 0.50
N LEU A 175 -4.96 8.84 -0.77
CA LEU A 175 -5.53 10.11 -1.21
C LEU A 175 -7.06 10.05 -1.29
N GLY A 176 -7.64 8.85 -1.41
CA GLY A 176 -9.10 8.65 -1.51
C GLY A 176 -9.68 9.11 -2.85
N LEU A 177 -8.87 9.15 -3.91
CA LEU A 177 -9.23 9.71 -5.21
C LEU A 177 -8.99 8.69 -6.34
N ASP A 178 -9.78 8.78 -7.41
CA ASP A 178 -9.49 8.14 -8.70
C ASP A 178 -8.57 9.02 -9.57
N ASP A 179 -8.02 8.46 -10.65
CA ASP A 179 -7.18 9.19 -11.61
C ASP A 179 -7.99 10.01 -12.63
N ASN A 180 -9.31 10.14 -12.41
CA ASN A 180 -10.26 10.80 -13.31
C ASN A 180 -10.09 10.33 -14.77
N ASN A 181 -10.21 9.02 -15.00
CA ASN A 181 -9.99 8.38 -16.31
C ASN A 181 -8.62 8.69 -16.92
N GLY A 182 -7.60 8.82 -16.07
CA GLY A 182 -6.22 9.12 -16.46
C GLY A 182 -5.89 10.59 -16.72
N THR A 183 -6.85 11.52 -16.56
CA THR A 183 -6.60 12.97 -16.74
C THR A 183 -5.79 13.56 -15.58
N GLU A 184 -5.88 12.97 -14.39
CA GLU A 184 -5.23 13.47 -13.18
C GLU A 184 -4.37 12.36 -12.52
N PRO A 185 -3.26 11.95 -13.14
CA PRO A 185 -2.47 10.80 -12.72
C PRO A 185 -1.85 10.94 -11.32
N LEU A 186 -1.74 12.16 -10.79
CA LEU A 186 -1.26 12.40 -9.42
C LEU A 186 -2.23 11.92 -8.34
N ARG A 187 -3.53 11.78 -8.65
CA ARG A 187 -4.56 11.44 -7.67
C ARG A 187 -4.51 10.00 -7.17
N ILE A 188 -3.85 9.12 -7.92
CA ILE A 188 -3.60 7.71 -7.55
C ILE A 188 -2.15 7.47 -7.12
N CYS A 189 -1.33 8.52 -7.00
CA CYS A 189 0.05 8.40 -6.54
C CYS A 189 0.11 8.32 -5.01
N ASP A 190 -0.32 7.19 -4.46
CA ASP A 190 -0.33 6.90 -3.03
C ASP A 190 0.14 5.46 -2.69
N GLN A 191 0.34 5.18 -1.40
CA GLN A 191 0.83 3.87 -0.95
C GLN A 191 -0.23 2.78 -1.13
N LYS A 192 -1.52 3.10 -0.99
CA LYS A 192 -2.64 2.19 -1.25
C LYS A 192 -2.60 1.64 -2.67
N HIS A 193 -2.46 2.49 -3.67
CA HIS A 193 -2.39 2.08 -5.07
C HIS A 193 -1.16 1.18 -5.33
N ILE A 194 -0.02 1.50 -4.71
CA ILE A 194 1.19 0.68 -4.79
C ILE A 194 0.97 -0.69 -4.13
N GLY A 195 0.44 -0.74 -2.91
CA GLY A 195 0.16 -1.97 -2.19
C GLY A 195 -0.81 -2.87 -2.93
N ILE A 196 -1.94 -2.32 -3.40
CA ILE A 196 -2.93 -3.05 -4.21
C ILE A 196 -2.27 -3.63 -5.47
N SER A 197 -1.48 -2.84 -6.20
CA SER A 197 -0.85 -3.27 -7.44
C SER A 197 0.17 -4.39 -7.21
N LEU A 198 0.97 -4.29 -6.14
CA LEU A 198 1.94 -5.32 -5.78
C LEU A 198 1.27 -6.62 -5.36
N VAL A 199 0.23 -6.55 -4.51
CA VAL A 199 -0.51 -7.73 -4.08
C VAL A 199 -1.24 -8.38 -5.25
N LYS A 200 -1.94 -7.60 -6.10
CA LYS A 200 -2.57 -8.12 -7.34
C LYS A 200 -1.57 -8.81 -8.26
N GLY A 201 -0.40 -8.21 -8.46
CA GLY A 201 0.66 -8.75 -9.31
C GLY A 201 1.49 -9.86 -8.65
N ALA A 202 1.21 -10.27 -7.41
CA ALA A 202 2.04 -11.23 -6.69
C ALA A 202 1.97 -12.63 -7.33
N VAL A 203 3.13 -13.19 -7.63
CA VAL A 203 3.30 -14.58 -8.11
C VAL A 203 4.49 -15.22 -7.39
N HIS A 204 4.70 -16.53 -7.55
CA HIS A 204 5.66 -17.29 -6.73
C HIS A 204 7.08 -16.68 -6.66
N ASN A 205 7.56 -15.97 -7.70
CA ASN A 205 8.98 -15.62 -7.83
C ASN A 205 9.28 -14.13 -8.05
N ASN A 206 8.31 -13.21 -7.89
CA ASN A 206 8.55 -11.79 -8.12
C ASN A 206 8.87 -10.97 -6.86
N ASN A 207 8.71 -11.55 -5.67
CA ASN A 207 8.95 -10.90 -4.37
C ASN A 207 8.09 -9.64 -4.14
N ASN A 208 6.93 -9.55 -4.79
CA ASN A 208 6.06 -8.38 -4.67
C ASN A 208 5.59 -8.18 -3.22
N LEU A 209 5.31 -9.26 -2.48
CA LEU A 209 4.78 -9.17 -1.13
C LEU A 209 5.89 -8.78 -0.15
N GLN A 210 7.12 -9.27 -0.33
CA GLN A 210 8.29 -8.80 0.40
C GLN A 210 8.58 -7.33 0.09
N MET A 211 8.51 -6.90 -1.17
CA MET A 211 8.72 -5.49 -1.53
C MET A 211 7.64 -4.59 -0.93
N TRP A 212 6.39 -5.04 -0.88
CA TRP A 212 5.32 -4.32 -0.18
C TRP A 212 5.60 -4.22 1.33
N ALA A 213 5.97 -5.34 1.98
CA ALA A 213 6.35 -5.34 3.39
C ALA A 213 7.53 -4.39 3.69
N ILE A 214 8.52 -4.31 2.80
CA ILE A 214 9.65 -3.37 2.91
C ILE A 214 9.16 -1.92 2.78
N ILE A 215 8.41 -1.60 1.72
CA ILE A 215 7.90 -0.23 1.47
C ILE A 215 7.07 0.23 2.66
N HIS A 216 6.18 -0.62 3.14
CA HIS A 216 5.30 -0.30 4.25
C HIS A 216 6.09 -0.13 5.56
N SER A 217 7.04 -1.03 5.84
CA SER A 217 7.91 -0.92 7.03
C SER A 217 8.73 0.39 7.04
N VAL A 218 9.18 0.86 5.87
CA VAL A 218 9.88 2.15 5.71
C VAL A 218 8.94 3.33 5.91
N ALA A 219 7.74 3.28 5.33
CA ALA A 219 6.74 4.34 5.45
C ALA A 219 6.30 4.54 6.89
N ASP A 220 5.94 3.44 7.55
CA ASP A 220 5.42 3.39 8.91
C ASP A 220 6.49 3.75 9.97
N ALA A 221 7.77 3.50 9.68
CA ALA A 221 8.89 3.94 10.52
C ALA A 221 9.37 5.37 10.22
N ILE A 222 8.79 6.08 9.24
CA ILE A 222 9.36 7.36 8.71
C ILE A 222 10.85 7.18 8.35
N GLY A 223 11.22 5.97 7.95
CA GLY A 223 12.60 5.52 7.82
C GLY A 223 13.26 6.02 6.54
N ARG A 224 14.58 5.94 6.47
CA ARG A 224 15.28 6.08 5.19
C ARG A 224 15.20 4.75 4.43
N GLY A 225 15.08 4.81 3.10
CA GLY A 225 15.00 3.59 2.27
C GLY A 225 16.18 2.62 2.44
N GLY A 226 17.35 3.11 2.85
CA GLY A 226 18.51 2.28 3.15
C GLY A 226 18.46 1.51 4.47
N GLU A 227 17.65 1.96 5.44
CA GLU A 227 17.66 1.46 6.82
C GLU A 227 16.88 0.14 6.98
N ALA A 228 15.98 -0.19 6.04
CA ALA A 228 15.22 -1.44 6.05
C ALA A 228 16.10 -2.71 6.06
N LYS A 229 17.32 -2.63 5.49
CA LYS A 229 18.26 -3.76 5.45
C LYS A 229 18.82 -4.15 6.83
N SER A 230 18.77 -3.22 7.79
CA SER A 230 19.31 -3.40 9.14
C SER A 230 18.32 -4.11 10.07
N GLN A 231 17.10 -4.36 9.60
CA GLN A 231 16.07 -5.06 10.36
C GLN A 231 16.46 -6.52 10.61
N THR A 232 16.42 -6.91 11.88
CA THR A 232 16.74 -8.25 12.34
C THR A 232 15.73 -8.73 13.37
N PHE A 233 15.27 -9.97 13.23
CA PHE A 233 14.45 -10.65 14.23
C PHE A 233 15.20 -10.84 15.56
N ARG A 234 16.52 -10.57 15.62
CA ARG A 234 17.29 -10.51 16.87
C ARG A 234 16.89 -9.33 17.76
N ASP A 235 16.46 -8.23 17.18
CA ASP A 235 16.23 -7.00 17.95
C ASP A 235 14.73 -6.75 18.17
N TRP A 236 13.87 -7.54 17.51
CA TRP A 236 12.43 -7.47 17.70
C TRP A 236 12.03 -7.96 19.08
N SER A 237 10.98 -7.35 19.62
CA SER A 237 10.30 -7.74 20.84
C SER A 237 8.81 -7.44 20.74
N PHE A 238 8.01 -8.09 21.59
CA PHE A 238 6.61 -7.71 21.79
C PHE A 238 6.51 -6.93 23.09
N ASP A 239 6.09 -5.66 23.01
CA ASP A 239 5.93 -4.80 24.16
C ASP A 239 4.53 -4.98 24.74
N TYR A 240 4.44 -5.55 25.94
CA TYR A 240 3.17 -5.83 26.62
C TYR A 240 2.53 -4.58 27.24
N LEU A 241 3.29 -3.53 27.52
CA LEU A 241 2.76 -2.28 28.08
C LEU A 241 1.99 -1.50 27.01
N TRP A 242 2.59 -1.39 25.83
CA TRP A 242 2.02 -0.68 24.69
C TRP A 242 1.19 -1.57 23.77
N ASN A 243 1.26 -2.90 23.97
CA ASN A 243 0.58 -3.91 23.17
C ASN A 243 0.92 -3.80 21.66
N VAL A 244 2.21 -3.67 21.37
CA VAL A 244 2.75 -3.48 20.02
C VAL A 244 3.98 -4.34 19.78
N THR A 245 4.27 -4.59 18.51
CA THR A 245 5.56 -5.15 18.11
C THR A 245 6.58 -4.02 18.00
N ASN A 246 7.66 -4.11 18.77
CA ASN A 246 8.81 -3.24 18.59
C ASN A 246 9.73 -3.81 17.53
N THR A 247 10.09 -3.00 16.54
CA THR A 247 11.00 -3.38 15.46
C THR A 247 12.16 -2.40 15.35
N PRO A 248 13.13 -2.40 16.29
CA PRO A 248 14.12 -1.32 16.39
C PRO A 248 14.87 -1.03 15.08
N TRP A 249 15.07 0.25 14.78
CA TRP A 249 15.85 0.72 13.62
C TRP A 249 17.21 1.22 14.08
N LYS A 250 18.21 1.15 13.19
CA LYS A 250 19.59 1.55 13.51
C LYS A 250 19.99 2.75 12.67
N GLU A 251 20.41 3.81 13.33
CA GLU A 251 21.02 4.97 12.68
C GLU A 251 22.48 4.70 12.35
N LYS A 252 22.80 4.66 11.05
CA LYS A 252 24.17 4.36 10.59
C LYS A 252 25.22 5.37 11.09
N LYS A 253 24.84 6.64 11.29
CA LYS A 253 25.79 7.70 11.66
C LYS A 253 26.23 7.62 13.13
N THR A 254 25.37 7.09 14.00
CA THR A 254 25.58 7.08 15.45
C THR A 254 25.68 5.67 16.03
N ILE A 255 25.37 4.64 15.23
CA ILE A 255 25.27 3.22 15.64
C ILE A 255 24.15 3.00 16.68
N GLN A 256 23.39 4.06 17.01
CA GLN A 256 22.29 4.00 17.95
C GLN A 256 21.09 3.27 17.34
N GLY A 257 20.50 2.38 18.14
CA GLY A 257 19.18 1.84 17.89
C GLY A 257 18.10 2.80 18.40
N TYR A 258 16.90 2.72 17.83
CA TYR A 258 15.71 3.36 18.37
C TYR A 258 14.50 2.47 18.15
N ALA A 259 13.61 2.43 19.14
CA ALA A 259 12.40 1.63 19.11
C ALA A 259 11.41 2.14 18.06
N ILE A 260 10.76 1.21 17.35
CA ILE A 260 9.71 1.51 16.38
C ILE A 260 8.48 0.66 16.70
N PRO A 261 7.43 1.27 17.30
CA PRO A 261 6.16 0.58 17.49
C PRO A 261 5.48 0.33 16.14
N ARG A 262 5.02 -0.91 15.94
CA ARG A 262 4.16 -1.29 14.81
C ARG A 262 2.72 -1.40 15.26
N VAL A 263 1.80 -0.88 14.45
CA VAL A 263 0.38 -0.85 14.78
C VAL A 263 -0.46 -1.55 13.71
N ALA A 264 -1.64 -2.03 14.12
CA ALA A 264 -2.65 -2.56 13.24
C ALA A 264 -3.57 -1.43 12.73
N ASP A 265 -4.23 -1.67 11.59
CA ASP A 265 -5.13 -0.72 10.95
C ASP A 265 -6.39 -1.43 10.44
N ASP A 266 -7.53 -0.74 10.41
CA ASP A 266 -8.77 -1.26 9.84
C ASP A 266 -8.74 -1.27 8.31
N ARG A 267 -7.85 -0.46 7.70
CA ARG A 267 -7.57 -0.45 6.28
C ARG A 267 -6.44 -1.44 6.01
N TRP A 268 -6.73 -2.52 5.29
CA TRP A 268 -5.77 -3.61 5.05
C TRP A 268 -4.43 -3.14 4.44
N TYR A 269 -4.44 -2.17 3.53
CA TYR A 269 -3.23 -1.62 2.90
C TYR A 269 -2.43 -0.67 3.80
N ALA A 270 -2.94 -0.34 4.99
CA ALA A 270 -2.23 0.40 6.02
C ALA A 270 -1.90 -0.50 7.23
N ASP A 271 -2.29 -1.78 7.24
CA ASP A 271 -1.99 -2.70 8.34
C ASP A 271 -0.59 -3.33 8.17
N TRP A 272 0.34 -2.98 9.07
CA TRP A 272 1.70 -3.48 9.01
C TRP A 272 1.76 -4.99 9.22
N TYR A 273 0.96 -5.51 10.18
CA TYR A 273 0.89 -6.93 10.48
C TYR A 273 0.43 -7.73 9.27
N LEU A 274 -0.54 -7.20 8.52
CA LEU A 274 -0.99 -7.83 7.28
C LEU A 274 0.12 -7.89 6.23
N SER A 275 0.83 -6.79 6.02
CA SER A 275 1.91 -6.73 5.03
C SER A 275 3.01 -7.75 5.30
N MET A 276 3.38 -7.93 6.58
CA MET A 276 4.30 -8.96 7.01
C MET A 276 3.70 -10.36 6.89
N ALA A 277 2.44 -10.57 7.28
CA ALA A 277 1.76 -11.86 7.18
C ALA A 277 1.73 -12.39 5.74
N MET A 278 1.42 -11.53 4.76
CA MET A 278 1.43 -11.88 3.34
C MET A 278 2.83 -12.32 2.88
N TYR A 279 3.87 -11.56 3.25
CA TYR A 279 5.25 -11.92 2.98
C TYR A 279 5.64 -13.27 3.64
N CYS A 280 5.32 -13.44 4.91
CA CYS A 280 5.62 -14.65 5.69
C CYS A 280 4.95 -15.89 5.11
N MET A 281 3.67 -15.81 4.73
CA MET A 281 2.89 -16.93 4.19
C MET A 281 3.29 -17.27 2.75
N CYS A 282 3.35 -16.28 1.86
CA CYS A 282 3.47 -16.54 0.42
C CYS A 282 4.91 -16.61 -0.08
N GLU A 283 5.85 -15.96 0.62
CA GLU A 283 7.25 -15.78 0.20
C GLU A 283 8.24 -16.20 1.30
N LYS A 284 7.77 -17.01 2.26
CA LYS A 284 8.59 -17.70 3.27
C LYS A 284 9.40 -16.76 4.19
N GLY A 285 8.84 -15.61 4.53
CA GLY A 285 9.52 -14.62 5.37
C GLY A 285 10.07 -15.13 6.73
N LEU A 286 9.47 -16.18 7.30
CA LEU A 286 9.90 -16.81 8.56
C LEU A 286 10.72 -18.10 8.40
N TYR A 287 11.02 -18.50 7.17
CA TYR A 287 11.79 -19.72 6.89
C TYR A 287 13.11 -19.39 6.20
N ARG A 288 14.16 -20.10 6.58
CA ARG A 288 15.47 -20.02 5.93
C ARG A 288 15.90 -21.38 5.42
N SER A 289 16.24 -21.46 4.14
CA SER A 289 16.86 -22.64 3.55
C SER A 289 18.25 -22.90 4.15
N PRO A 290 18.80 -24.12 4.06
CA PRO A 290 20.15 -24.43 4.52
C PRO A 290 21.21 -23.48 3.96
N GLN A 291 21.08 -23.07 2.70
CA GLN A 291 21.97 -22.12 2.04
C GLN A 291 21.88 -20.72 2.66
N GLU A 292 20.67 -20.25 2.96
CA GLU A 292 20.47 -18.95 3.63
C GLU A 292 21.00 -18.95 5.06
N ILE A 293 20.84 -20.07 5.78
CA ILE A 293 21.41 -20.24 7.13
C ILE A 293 22.93 -20.16 7.06
N HIS A 294 23.56 -20.87 6.13
CA HIS A 294 25.02 -20.82 5.93
C HIS A 294 25.51 -19.41 5.56
N ALA A 295 24.70 -18.63 4.83
CA ALA A 295 24.98 -17.23 4.49
C ALA A 295 24.71 -16.24 5.66
N GLY A 296 24.36 -16.72 6.85
CA GLY A 296 24.11 -15.87 8.03
C GLY A 296 22.77 -15.14 8.02
N LEU A 297 21.81 -15.56 7.19
CA LEU A 297 20.53 -14.87 7.00
C LEU A 297 19.45 -15.29 8.00
N MET A 298 19.81 -16.10 9.00
CA MET A 298 18.88 -16.71 9.96
C MET A 298 17.90 -15.71 10.57
N LEU A 299 18.40 -14.54 10.97
CA LEU A 299 17.63 -13.51 11.66
C LEU A 299 17.36 -12.28 10.79
N ALA A 300 17.83 -12.24 9.54
CA ALA A 300 17.57 -11.09 8.66
C ALA A 300 16.07 -11.01 8.33
N VAL A 301 15.41 -9.87 8.57
CA VAL A 301 13.96 -9.73 8.26
C VAL A 301 13.72 -9.73 6.75
N PHE A 302 14.57 -9.03 6.00
CA PHE A 302 14.50 -8.95 4.53
C PHE A 302 15.80 -9.48 3.91
N PRO A 303 15.94 -10.80 3.69
CA PRO A 303 17.14 -11.40 3.12
C PRO A 303 17.62 -10.77 1.81
N ILE A 304 16.70 -10.30 0.95
CA ILE A 304 17.02 -9.67 -0.33
C ILE A 304 17.82 -8.35 -0.20
N LEU A 305 17.79 -7.73 0.98
CA LEU A 305 18.53 -6.50 1.29
C LEU A 305 19.83 -6.76 2.06
N HIS A 306 20.04 -7.99 2.55
CA HIS A 306 21.21 -8.31 3.37
C HIS A 306 22.52 -8.12 2.58
N GLY A 307 23.50 -7.49 3.23
CA GLY A 307 24.79 -7.18 2.63
C GLY A 307 24.77 -6.15 1.49
N LYS A 308 23.64 -5.47 1.23
CA LYS A 308 23.52 -4.46 0.18
C LYS A 308 23.86 -3.05 0.69
N SER A 309 24.25 -2.15 -0.23
CA SER A 309 24.47 -0.73 0.12
C SER A 309 23.14 0.00 0.37
N ASP A 310 23.20 1.15 1.04
CA ASP A 310 22.01 1.98 1.32
C ASP A 310 21.42 2.51 0.01
N GLU A 311 22.30 2.91 -0.91
CA GLU A 311 21.93 3.37 -2.25
C GLU A 311 21.22 2.27 -3.04
N TYR A 312 21.69 1.03 -2.94
CA TYR A 312 21.04 -0.10 -3.60
C TYR A 312 19.63 -0.33 -3.05
N CYS A 313 19.47 -0.34 -1.72
CA CYS A 313 18.17 -0.55 -1.10
C CYS A 313 17.17 0.58 -1.44
N SER A 314 17.63 1.82 -1.34
CA SER A 314 16.82 3.01 -1.69
C SER A 314 16.45 3.04 -3.18
N ALA A 315 17.38 2.67 -4.07
CA ALA A 315 17.11 2.55 -5.50
C ALA A 315 16.09 1.45 -5.78
N ARG A 316 16.22 0.27 -5.15
CA ARG A 316 15.28 -0.84 -5.32
C ARG A 316 13.86 -0.49 -4.90
N ILE A 317 13.69 0.21 -3.78
CA ILE A 317 12.38 0.73 -3.35
C ILE A 317 11.85 1.75 -4.38
N THR A 318 12.70 2.66 -4.83
CA THR A 318 12.35 3.67 -5.84
C THR A 318 11.89 3.05 -7.16
N ASP A 319 12.59 2.03 -7.63
CA ASP A 319 12.28 1.33 -8.88
C ASP A 319 10.92 0.64 -8.81
N VAL A 320 10.58 0.03 -7.66
CA VAL A 320 9.26 -0.59 -7.45
C VAL A 320 8.15 0.46 -7.35
N ILE A 321 8.36 1.57 -6.66
CA ILE A 321 7.39 2.68 -6.65
C ILE A 321 7.13 3.16 -8.08
N ARG A 322 8.18 3.36 -8.87
CA ARG A 322 8.09 3.88 -10.23
C ARG A 322 7.58 2.87 -11.27
N SER A 323 7.66 1.57 -10.98
CA SER A 323 7.10 0.56 -11.89
C SER A 323 5.57 0.52 -11.85
N VAL A 324 4.98 0.93 -10.72
CA VAL A 324 3.52 0.99 -10.53
C VAL A 324 2.93 2.33 -10.95
N LEU A 325 3.58 3.45 -10.58
CA LEU A 325 3.01 4.77 -10.78
C LEU A 325 2.91 5.20 -12.26
N PRO A 326 1.95 6.09 -12.62
CA PRO A 326 1.77 6.52 -14.00
C PRO A 326 3.02 7.15 -14.61
N LYS A 327 3.34 6.76 -15.85
CA LYS A 327 4.55 7.19 -16.58
C LYS A 327 4.79 8.71 -16.59
N PRO A 328 3.78 9.60 -16.74
CA PRO A 328 4.02 11.04 -16.80
C PRO A 328 4.55 11.64 -15.49
N VAL A 329 4.32 10.99 -14.34
CA VAL A 329 4.56 11.58 -13.01
C VAL A 329 5.48 10.76 -12.12
N LYS A 330 5.75 9.49 -12.47
CA LYS A 330 6.52 8.55 -11.64
C LYS A 330 7.91 9.05 -11.22
N ASP A 331 8.58 9.86 -12.05
CA ASP A 331 9.92 10.36 -11.75
C ASP A 331 9.96 11.39 -10.62
N ARG A 332 8.80 11.87 -10.17
CA ARG A 332 8.63 12.73 -8.97
C ARG A 332 8.56 11.93 -7.67
N PHE A 333 8.55 10.60 -7.74
CA PHE A 333 8.42 9.74 -6.57
C PHE A 333 9.66 8.86 -6.40
N SER A 334 10.01 8.57 -5.15
CA SER A 334 11.15 7.72 -4.77
C SER A 334 10.99 7.20 -3.35
N ALA A 335 11.94 6.40 -2.86
CA ALA A 335 11.97 5.99 -1.46
C ALA A 335 11.93 7.20 -0.49
N LYS A 336 12.49 8.35 -0.87
CA LYS A 336 12.46 9.60 -0.08
C LYS A 336 11.04 10.15 0.10
N SER A 337 10.14 9.88 -0.85
CA SER A 337 8.75 10.32 -0.82
C SER A 337 7.98 9.75 0.38
N LEU A 338 8.34 8.55 0.85
CA LEU A 338 7.74 7.90 2.02
C LEU A 338 8.03 8.71 3.30
N ARG A 339 9.30 9.02 3.54
CA ARG A 339 9.74 9.83 4.68
C ARG A 339 9.17 11.25 4.63
N GLN A 340 9.16 11.88 3.45
CA GLN A 340 8.55 13.21 3.28
C GLN A 340 7.05 13.20 3.61
N ALA A 341 6.31 12.19 3.17
CA ALA A 341 4.90 12.05 3.49
C ALA A 341 4.67 11.86 4.99
N GLY A 342 5.42 10.96 5.63
CA GLY A 342 5.30 10.70 7.07
C GLY A 342 5.55 11.95 7.92
N ILE A 343 6.65 12.67 7.66
CA ILE A 343 6.96 13.94 8.34
C ILE A 343 5.85 14.98 8.10
N SER A 344 5.42 15.13 6.84
CA SER A 344 4.39 16.10 6.47
C SER A 344 3.01 15.77 7.06
N GLN A 345 2.71 14.48 7.27
CA GLN A 345 1.44 14.06 7.85
C GLN A 345 1.45 14.25 9.37
N CYS A 346 2.52 13.82 10.06
CA CYS A 346 2.65 14.02 11.50
C CYS A 346 2.68 15.49 11.89
N SER A 347 3.40 16.34 11.15
CA SER A 347 3.53 17.78 11.43
C SER A 347 2.22 18.56 11.28
N LYS A 348 1.20 18.02 10.62
CA LYS A 348 -0.14 18.63 10.53
C LYS A 348 -0.97 18.44 11.79
N HIS A 349 -0.59 17.51 12.67
CA HIS A 349 -1.39 17.20 13.85
C HIS A 349 -1.09 18.22 14.97
N PRO A 350 -2.12 18.86 15.58
CA PRO A 350 -1.93 19.97 16.53
C PRO A 350 -1.17 19.58 17.80
N HIS A 351 -1.25 18.32 18.21
CA HIS A 351 -0.57 17.78 19.40
C HIS A 351 0.78 17.09 19.08
N MET A 352 1.25 17.15 17.83
CA MET A 352 2.54 16.57 17.48
C MET A 352 3.69 17.44 18.00
N THR A 353 4.67 16.82 18.65
CA THR A 353 5.90 17.49 19.09
C THR A 353 7.09 16.99 18.28
N ILE A 354 8.18 17.76 18.27
CA ILE A 354 9.44 17.31 17.66
C ILE A 354 9.97 16.05 18.35
N PHE A 355 9.76 15.87 19.66
CA PHE A 355 10.21 14.68 20.39
C PHE A 355 9.51 13.40 19.93
N HIS A 356 8.18 13.44 19.73
CA HIS A 356 7.43 12.30 19.20
C HIS A 356 7.85 11.96 17.77
N LEU A 357 7.97 12.98 16.91
CA LEU A 357 8.37 12.80 15.53
C LEU A 357 9.80 12.25 15.42
N SER A 358 10.74 12.81 16.19
CA SER A 358 12.13 12.37 16.25
C SER A 358 12.28 10.94 16.74
N ALA A 359 11.49 10.52 17.74
CA ALA A 359 11.50 9.16 18.26
C ALA A 359 11.15 8.12 17.20
N LEU A 360 10.13 8.38 16.37
CA LEU A 360 9.76 7.45 15.29
C LEU A 360 10.70 7.56 14.07
N SER A 361 11.15 8.77 13.72
CA SER A 361 11.87 9.01 12.44
C SER A 361 13.39 8.94 12.51
N GLY A 362 13.98 8.79 13.70
CA GLY A 362 15.42 8.82 13.92
C GLY A 362 16.04 10.15 13.46
N HIS A 363 15.44 11.28 13.85
CA HIS A 363 16.07 12.59 13.69
C HIS A 363 16.51 13.10 15.05
N SER A 364 17.76 13.55 15.15
CA SER A 364 18.22 14.35 16.29
C SER A 364 17.37 15.62 16.41
N THR A 365 17.00 15.97 17.65
CA THR A 365 16.36 17.26 17.95
C THR A 365 17.36 18.41 17.93
N GLN A 366 18.66 18.10 17.82
CA GLN A 366 19.81 19.02 17.93
C GLN A 366 19.87 19.72 19.30
N THR A 367 19.34 19.07 20.34
CA THR A 367 19.38 19.55 21.72
C THR A 367 20.08 18.55 22.62
N THR A 368 20.48 18.99 23.82
CA THR A 368 21.04 18.09 24.85
C THR A 368 20.04 17.05 25.34
N ALA A 369 18.74 17.23 25.09
CA ALA A 369 17.73 16.23 25.45
C ALA A 369 17.99 14.88 24.76
N ASP A 370 18.59 14.87 23.56
CA ASP A 370 18.89 13.64 22.82
C ASP A 370 19.78 12.67 23.63
N SER A 371 20.64 13.16 24.55
CA SER A 371 21.48 12.30 25.39
C SER A 371 20.81 11.77 26.66
N TYR A 372 19.67 12.34 27.06
CA TYR A 372 18.94 11.95 28.28
C TYR A 372 17.69 11.11 28.00
N LEU A 373 17.25 11.05 26.74
CA LEU A 373 16.06 10.33 26.35
C LEU A 373 16.40 8.86 26.04
N ASP A 374 15.63 7.95 26.62
CA ASP A 374 15.73 6.52 26.32
C ASP A 374 15.25 6.25 24.88
N ALA A 375 16.17 5.86 24.00
CA ALA A 375 15.86 5.57 22.59
C ALA A 375 15.13 4.22 22.42
N ASP A 376 15.20 3.33 23.40
CA ASP A 376 14.56 2.01 23.36
C ASP A 376 13.13 2.04 23.93
N ASP A 377 12.69 3.16 24.51
CA ASP A 377 11.30 3.36 24.95
C ASP A 377 10.35 3.45 23.75
N VAL A 378 9.61 2.36 23.54
CA VAL A 378 8.59 2.17 22.50
C VAL A 378 7.51 3.25 22.56
N GLY A 379 7.16 3.71 23.77
CA GLY A 379 6.08 4.68 24.01
C GLY A 379 6.32 6.02 23.33
N ARG A 380 7.58 6.42 23.16
CA ARG A 380 7.95 7.70 22.54
C ARG A 380 7.52 7.79 21.08
N GLY A 381 7.49 6.67 20.37
CA GLY A 381 7.07 6.59 18.96
C GLY A 381 5.56 6.49 18.76
N VAL A 382 4.80 6.09 19.80
CA VAL A 382 3.35 5.82 19.71
C VAL A 382 2.54 7.02 19.21
N PRO A 383 2.77 8.26 19.70
CA PRO A 383 2.06 9.43 19.19
C PRO A 383 2.26 9.67 17.69
N ALA A 384 3.48 9.48 17.19
CA ALA A 384 3.80 9.69 15.78
C ALA A 384 3.15 8.62 14.89
N VAL A 385 3.19 7.35 15.28
CA VAL A 385 2.55 6.28 14.49
C VAL A 385 1.02 6.41 14.53
N ASN A 386 0.42 6.80 15.66
CA ASN A 386 -1.01 7.09 15.76
C ASN A 386 -1.43 8.21 14.78
N ALA A 387 -0.61 9.24 14.60
CA ALA A 387 -0.85 10.29 13.60
C ALA A 387 -0.80 9.76 12.15
N LEU A 388 0.16 8.88 11.83
CA LEU A 388 0.24 8.24 10.51
C LEU A 388 -1.01 7.41 10.21
N HIS A 389 -1.52 6.73 11.24
CA HIS A 389 -2.73 5.89 11.18
C HIS A 389 -4.03 6.67 11.42
N LYS A 390 -4.00 7.99 11.25
CA LYS A 390 -5.17 8.88 11.27
C LYS A 390 -5.99 8.79 12.58
N LYS A 391 -5.37 8.41 13.70
CA LYS A 391 -6.01 8.48 15.02
C LYS A 391 -6.20 9.94 15.40
N LYS A 392 -7.38 10.29 15.91
CA LYS A 392 -7.72 11.67 16.29
C LYS A 392 -6.97 12.14 17.53
N ASN A 393 -6.72 11.23 18.48
CA ASN A 393 -5.91 11.49 19.66
C ASN A 393 -4.62 10.69 19.53
N LEU A 394 -3.48 11.35 19.68
CA LEU A 394 -2.16 10.72 19.53
C LEU A 394 -1.84 9.75 20.67
N PHE A 395 -2.49 9.90 21.82
CA PHE A 395 -2.23 9.09 23.01
C PHE A 395 -3.21 7.91 23.14
N THR A 396 -4.06 7.68 22.14
CA THR A 396 -4.93 6.50 22.10
C THR A 396 -4.10 5.22 22.23
N PRO A 397 -4.39 4.35 23.21
CA PRO A 397 -3.72 3.06 23.33
C PRO A 397 -3.84 2.24 22.04
N VAL A 398 -2.76 1.56 21.66
CA VAL A 398 -2.75 0.73 20.46
C VAL A 398 -3.53 -0.56 20.72
N VAL A 399 -4.32 -0.95 19.72
CA VAL A 399 -5.07 -2.19 19.69
C VAL A 399 -4.56 -3.01 18.52
N ILE A 400 -4.45 -4.33 18.70
CA ILE A 400 -4.08 -5.29 17.67
C ILE A 400 -5.17 -6.36 17.53
N PRO A 401 -5.35 -6.96 16.33
CA PRO A 401 -6.25 -8.09 16.16
C PRO A 401 -5.71 -9.33 16.90
N THR A 402 -6.59 -10.12 17.50
CA THR A 402 -6.20 -11.33 18.23
C THR A 402 -7.06 -12.53 17.87
N LEU A 403 -6.46 -13.72 17.87
CA LEU A 403 -7.18 -14.98 17.70
C LEU A 403 -8.05 -15.34 18.93
N GLU A 404 -7.81 -14.72 20.08
CA GLU A 404 -8.64 -14.87 21.29
C GLU A 404 -10.10 -14.52 21.05
N SER A 405 -10.37 -13.56 20.14
CA SER A 405 -11.73 -13.14 19.78
C SER A 405 -12.58 -14.27 19.19
N LEU A 406 -11.96 -15.34 18.69
CA LEU A 406 -12.64 -16.52 18.14
C LEU A 406 -13.15 -17.48 19.23
N GLY A 407 -12.77 -17.29 20.49
CA GLY A 407 -13.22 -18.12 21.61
C GLY A 407 -12.93 -19.61 21.36
N PRO A 408 -13.94 -20.50 21.33
CA PRO A 408 -13.74 -21.94 21.10
C PRO A 408 -13.04 -22.28 19.78
N ASP A 409 -13.15 -21.42 18.76
CA ASP A 409 -12.55 -21.65 17.44
C ASP A 409 -11.05 -21.35 17.40
N LYS A 410 -10.48 -20.75 18.46
CA LYS A 410 -9.07 -20.36 18.54
C LYS A 410 -8.12 -21.52 18.25
N GLU A 411 -8.37 -22.71 18.80
CA GLU A 411 -7.50 -23.87 18.58
C GLU A 411 -7.46 -24.28 17.10
N SER A 412 -8.59 -24.17 16.40
CA SER A 412 -8.68 -24.39 14.95
C SER A 412 -7.90 -23.33 14.17
N ALA A 413 -7.97 -22.07 14.61
CA ALA A 413 -7.18 -20.98 14.03
C ALA A 413 -5.67 -21.12 14.28
N LEU A 414 -5.25 -21.65 15.43
CA LEU A 414 -3.83 -21.95 15.72
C LEU A 414 -3.28 -23.06 14.81
N LYS A 415 -4.09 -24.08 14.49
CA LYS A 415 -3.74 -25.10 13.48
C LYS A 415 -3.57 -24.47 12.10
N LEU A 416 -4.47 -23.55 11.73
CA LEU A 416 -4.33 -22.79 10.49
C LEU A 416 -3.05 -21.95 10.48
N MET A 417 -2.72 -21.23 11.56
CA MET A 417 -1.49 -20.45 11.66
C MET A 417 -0.23 -21.31 11.41
N ALA A 418 -0.17 -22.51 11.97
CA ALA A 418 0.94 -23.44 11.74
C ALA A 418 1.06 -23.88 10.27
N GLU A 419 -0.06 -23.99 9.55
CA GLU A 419 -0.07 -24.27 8.11
C GLU A 419 0.22 -23.04 7.24
N MET A 420 -0.14 -21.84 7.70
CA MET A 420 0.13 -20.56 7.02
C MET A 420 1.62 -20.24 7.00
N PHE A 421 2.30 -20.44 8.12
CA PHE A 421 3.67 -19.96 8.30
C PHE A 421 4.66 -21.10 8.45
N GLN A 422 5.41 -21.36 7.38
CA GLN A 422 6.63 -22.15 7.50
C GLN A 422 7.65 -21.34 8.30
N CYS A 423 8.03 -21.84 9.48
CA CYS A 423 8.92 -21.14 10.40
C CYS A 423 10.02 -22.07 10.91
N ASN A 424 11.28 -21.64 10.83
CA ASN A 424 12.41 -22.28 11.50
C ASN A 424 13.21 -21.30 12.38
N ILE A 425 12.67 -20.11 12.65
CA ILE A 425 13.27 -19.11 13.51
C ILE A 425 12.77 -19.34 14.94
N SER A 426 13.65 -19.82 15.82
CA SER A 426 13.28 -20.31 17.16
C SER A 426 12.56 -19.28 18.04
N ARG A 427 12.78 -17.98 17.83
CA ARG A 427 12.09 -16.92 18.59
C ARG A 427 10.58 -16.86 18.37
N PHE A 428 10.09 -17.45 17.28
CA PHE A 428 8.67 -17.58 16.95
C PHE A 428 8.07 -18.91 17.40
N GLU A 429 8.80 -19.76 18.14
CA GLU A 429 8.23 -20.97 18.74
C GLU A 429 7.24 -20.62 19.85
N LYS A 430 6.27 -21.51 20.10
CA LYS A 430 5.26 -21.32 21.16
C LYS A 430 5.94 -21.10 22.52
N GLY A 431 5.53 -20.04 23.22
CA GLY A 431 6.11 -19.64 24.50
C GLY A 431 7.39 -18.81 24.40
N LYS A 432 7.84 -18.47 23.19
CA LYS A 432 8.95 -17.53 22.96
C LYS A 432 8.42 -16.13 22.65
N GLU A 433 9.32 -15.15 22.78
CA GLU A 433 9.00 -13.73 22.77
C GLU A 433 8.29 -13.22 21.50
N LEU A 434 8.56 -13.80 20.33
CA LEU A 434 7.94 -13.37 19.07
C LEU A 434 6.73 -14.20 18.65
N TYR A 435 6.33 -15.20 19.45
CA TYR A 435 5.10 -15.96 19.18
C TYR A 435 3.85 -15.08 19.10
N PRO A 436 3.64 -14.10 20.00
CA PRO A 436 2.49 -13.18 19.91
C PRO A 436 2.47 -12.38 18.60
N VAL A 437 3.65 -12.06 18.04
CA VAL A 437 3.76 -11.36 16.76
C VAL A 437 3.24 -12.24 15.62
N MET A 438 3.59 -13.53 15.62
CA MET A 438 3.09 -14.49 14.62
C MET A 438 1.59 -14.75 14.76
N GLU A 439 1.05 -14.80 15.98
CA GLU A 439 -0.41 -14.85 16.21
C GLU A 439 -1.11 -13.61 15.66
N THR A 440 -0.50 -12.43 15.85
CA THR A 440 -1.03 -11.16 15.33
C THR A 440 -0.99 -11.13 13.79
N PHE A 441 0.06 -11.68 13.17
CA PHE A 441 0.11 -11.87 11.71
C PHE A 441 -1.04 -12.74 11.20
N ALA A 442 -1.32 -13.87 11.86
CA ALA A 442 -2.44 -14.74 11.49
C ALA A 442 -3.79 -14.02 11.67
N ALA A 443 -3.99 -13.37 12.82
CA ALA A 443 -5.22 -12.66 13.13
C ALA A 443 -5.50 -11.53 12.13
N SER A 444 -4.49 -10.71 11.80
CA SER A 444 -4.60 -9.64 10.80
C SER A 444 -4.92 -10.17 9.40
N LEU A 445 -4.27 -11.27 8.98
CA LEU A 445 -4.52 -11.87 7.67
C LEU A 445 -5.93 -12.48 7.55
N ILE A 446 -6.45 -13.11 8.61
CA ILE A 446 -7.84 -13.59 8.64
C ILE A 446 -8.81 -12.40 8.67
N MET A 447 -8.56 -11.41 9.54
CA MET A 447 -9.40 -10.21 9.68
C MET A 447 -9.62 -9.48 8.35
N HIS A 448 -8.57 -9.34 7.53
CA HIS A 448 -8.62 -8.61 6.26
C HIS A 448 -8.95 -9.46 5.03
N TYR A 449 -9.11 -10.79 5.19
CA TYR A 449 -9.38 -11.71 4.07
C TYR A 449 -10.53 -11.25 3.15
N PRO A 450 -11.72 -10.83 3.67
CA PRO A 450 -12.83 -10.43 2.81
C PRO A 450 -12.51 -9.22 1.92
N GLN A 451 -11.80 -8.24 2.48
CA GLN A 451 -11.46 -7.02 1.75
C GLN A 451 -10.31 -7.27 0.75
N LEU A 452 -9.34 -8.12 1.09
CA LEU A 452 -8.32 -8.60 0.16
C LEU A 452 -8.95 -9.34 -1.03
N GLU A 453 -9.89 -10.25 -0.77
CA GLU A 453 -10.62 -10.99 -1.81
C GLU A 453 -11.39 -10.06 -2.73
N LYS A 454 -12.06 -9.04 -2.15
CA LYS A 454 -12.77 -8.00 -2.92
C LYS A 454 -11.84 -7.17 -3.79
N ASP A 455 -10.73 -6.69 -3.24
CA ASP A 455 -9.87 -5.73 -3.93
C ASP A 455 -8.94 -6.43 -4.94
N CYS A 456 -8.43 -7.62 -4.62
CA CYS A 456 -7.41 -8.33 -5.40
C CYS A 456 -7.94 -9.56 -6.16
N GLY A 457 -9.15 -10.04 -5.84
CA GLY A 457 -9.77 -11.23 -6.43
C GLY A 457 -9.45 -12.51 -5.66
N ALA A 458 -10.40 -13.45 -5.63
CA ALA A 458 -10.29 -14.72 -4.91
C ALA A 458 -9.12 -15.62 -5.39
N THR A 459 -8.73 -15.47 -6.65
CA THR A 459 -7.61 -16.22 -7.26
C THR A 459 -6.25 -15.53 -7.07
N ASN A 460 -6.21 -14.38 -6.39
CA ASN A 460 -4.96 -13.75 -6.03
C ASN A 460 -4.09 -14.69 -5.18
N ARG A 461 -2.77 -14.61 -5.33
CA ARG A 461 -1.80 -15.46 -4.63
C ARG A 461 -2.03 -15.53 -3.11
N VAL A 462 -2.39 -14.42 -2.47
CA VAL A 462 -2.62 -14.38 -1.02
C VAL A 462 -3.90 -15.12 -0.66
N CYS A 463 -5.01 -14.78 -1.31
CA CYS A 463 -6.32 -15.42 -1.08
C CYS A 463 -6.30 -16.91 -1.40
N SER A 464 -5.70 -17.30 -2.53
CA SER A 464 -5.60 -18.70 -2.95
C SER A 464 -4.77 -19.51 -1.97
N MET A 465 -3.63 -18.97 -1.51
CA MET A 465 -2.76 -19.62 -0.53
C MET A 465 -3.47 -19.77 0.81
N LEU A 466 -4.12 -18.72 1.33
CA LEU A 466 -4.85 -18.80 2.60
C LEU A 466 -5.94 -19.87 2.54
N MET A 467 -6.71 -19.92 1.44
CA MET A 467 -7.72 -20.95 1.20
C MET A 467 -7.13 -22.37 1.13
N GLU A 468 -5.99 -22.55 0.45
CA GLU A 468 -5.27 -23.82 0.40
C GLU A 468 -4.83 -24.27 1.80
N ARG A 469 -4.22 -23.38 2.59
CA ARG A 469 -3.78 -23.66 3.96
C ARG A 469 -4.94 -23.96 4.90
N ALA A 470 -6.05 -23.22 4.76
CA ALA A 470 -7.27 -23.45 5.52
C ALA A 470 -7.90 -24.82 5.25
N ARG A 471 -7.90 -25.26 3.98
CA ARG A 471 -8.34 -26.62 3.63
C ARG A 471 -7.41 -27.68 4.21
N LYS A 472 -6.10 -27.48 4.09
CA LYS A 472 -5.09 -28.41 4.62
C LYS A 472 -5.15 -28.53 6.15
N ALA A 473 -5.37 -27.43 6.84
CA ALA A 473 -5.55 -27.40 8.29
C ALA A 473 -6.87 -28.03 8.76
N GLY A 474 -7.84 -28.22 7.86
CA GLY A 474 -9.16 -28.77 8.20
C GLY A 474 -9.92 -27.90 9.20
N ILE A 475 -9.94 -26.57 8.98
CA ILE A 475 -10.55 -25.64 9.94
C ILE A 475 -12.04 -25.93 10.17
N THR A 476 -12.50 -25.63 11.38
CA THR A 476 -13.83 -25.96 11.90
C THR A 476 -14.45 -24.75 12.58
N CYS A 477 -15.78 -24.63 12.55
CA CYS A 477 -16.50 -23.60 13.29
C CYS A 477 -17.42 -24.24 14.35
N SER A 478 -17.22 -23.87 15.61
CA SER A 478 -17.98 -24.38 16.78
C SER A 478 -19.46 -24.03 16.73
N THR A 479 -19.82 -22.93 16.06
CA THR A 479 -21.19 -22.43 15.98
C THR A 479 -21.98 -22.96 14.78
N ALA A 480 -21.35 -23.70 13.87
CA ALA A 480 -22.01 -24.30 12.72
C ALA A 480 -21.16 -25.46 12.13
N THR A 481 -21.72 -26.66 12.17
CA THR A 481 -21.08 -27.86 11.62
C THR A 481 -21.23 -27.91 10.10
N GLY A 482 -20.19 -28.37 9.40
CA GLY A 482 -20.23 -28.61 7.95
C GLY A 482 -20.15 -27.37 7.06
N LEU A 483 -19.83 -26.19 7.60
CA LEU A 483 -19.62 -24.99 6.76
C LEU A 483 -18.41 -25.17 5.82
N PRO A 484 -18.53 -24.72 4.56
CA PRO A 484 -17.38 -24.62 3.66
C PRO A 484 -16.27 -23.74 4.22
N THR A 485 -15.00 -24.08 3.95
CA THR A 485 -13.81 -23.38 4.46
C THR A 485 -13.84 -21.87 4.23
N ASN A 486 -14.31 -21.41 3.07
CA ASN A 486 -14.39 -19.97 2.77
C ASN A 486 -15.41 -19.26 3.68
N GLN A 487 -16.54 -19.90 3.99
CA GLN A 487 -17.55 -19.32 4.89
C GLN A 487 -17.04 -19.26 6.33
N ILE A 488 -16.25 -20.25 6.76
CA ILE A 488 -15.58 -20.23 8.06
C ILE A 488 -14.62 -19.04 8.14
N LEU A 489 -13.74 -18.86 7.14
CA LEU A 489 -12.82 -17.71 7.09
C LEU A 489 -13.55 -16.37 7.08
N GLN A 490 -14.62 -16.24 6.30
CA GLN A 490 -15.46 -15.03 6.27
C GLN A 490 -16.08 -14.73 7.64
N ARG A 491 -16.55 -15.75 8.35
CA ARG A 491 -17.12 -15.59 9.70
C ARG A 491 -16.06 -15.22 10.72
N TRP A 492 -14.90 -15.88 10.71
CA TRP A 492 -13.77 -15.53 11.58
C TRP A 492 -13.28 -14.11 11.32
N ALA A 493 -13.18 -13.70 10.04
CA ALA A 493 -12.80 -12.35 9.67
C ALA A 493 -13.74 -11.31 10.28
N GLN A 494 -15.05 -11.53 10.19
CA GLN A 494 -16.06 -10.66 10.78
C GLN A 494 -15.96 -10.60 12.31
N THR A 495 -15.75 -11.75 12.97
CA THR A 495 -15.58 -11.82 14.43
C THR A 495 -14.36 -11.02 14.89
N ILE A 496 -13.19 -11.26 14.27
CA ILE A 496 -11.94 -10.57 14.62
C ILE A 496 -12.06 -9.07 14.33
N MET A 497 -12.60 -8.68 13.16
CA MET A 497 -12.79 -7.27 12.81
C MET A 497 -13.73 -6.56 13.78
N SER A 498 -14.84 -7.20 14.15
CA SER A 498 -15.80 -6.64 15.10
C SER A 498 -15.18 -6.43 16.48
N ASP A 499 -14.40 -7.40 16.97
CA ASP A 499 -13.68 -7.27 18.24
C ASP A 499 -12.61 -6.16 18.18
N PHE A 500 -11.80 -6.15 17.11
CA PHE A 500 -10.77 -5.14 16.88
C PHE A 500 -11.34 -3.70 16.86
N LEU A 501 -12.45 -3.48 16.14
CA LEU A 501 -13.11 -2.18 16.08
C LEU A 501 -13.75 -1.81 17.42
N LYS A 502 -14.33 -2.77 18.15
CA LYS A 502 -14.89 -2.55 19.48
C LYS A 502 -13.79 -2.12 20.47
N LYS A 503 -12.67 -2.83 20.50
CA LYS A 503 -11.52 -2.49 21.36
C LYS A 503 -10.90 -1.15 20.97
N SER A 504 -10.73 -0.89 19.67
CA SER A 504 -10.22 0.40 19.16
C SER A 504 -11.10 1.58 19.57
N ARG A 505 -12.42 1.38 19.57
CA ARG A 505 -13.39 2.35 20.07
C ARG A 505 -13.21 2.60 21.56
N ILE A 506 -13.13 1.55 22.37
CA ILE A 506 -12.93 1.66 23.82
C ILE A 506 -11.62 2.40 24.14
N ALA A 507 -10.52 2.06 23.45
CA ALA A 507 -9.23 2.74 23.60
C ALA A 507 -9.31 4.22 23.19
N SER A 508 -10.10 4.56 22.17
CA SER A 508 -10.29 5.96 21.78
C SER A 508 -11.06 6.74 22.85
N MET A 509 -12.05 6.13 23.50
CA MET A 509 -12.84 6.75 24.57
C MET A 509 -12.05 6.91 25.88
N SER A 510 -11.06 6.05 26.16
CA SER A 510 -10.30 6.10 27.41
C SER A 510 -9.40 7.33 27.52
N VAL A 511 -9.15 8.04 26.42
CA VAL A 511 -8.31 9.25 26.36
C VAL A 511 -9.13 10.51 26.07
N MET A 512 -10.45 10.42 26.07
CA MET A 512 -11.36 11.56 25.97
C MET A 512 -11.68 12.13 27.35
N ASP A 513 -11.92 13.43 27.41
CA ASP A 513 -12.56 14.08 28.56
C ASP A 513 -14.04 13.66 28.66
N GLU A 514 -14.70 13.96 29.79
CA GLU A 514 -16.09 13.55 30.02
C GLU A 514 -17.05 14.11 28.97
N ALA A 515 -16.87 15.37 28.56
CA ALA A 515 -17.66 15.97 27.48
C ALA A 515 -17.47 15.22 26.15
N GLY A 516 -16.23 14.83 25.81
CA GLY A 516 -15.95 14.01 24.64
C GLY A 516 -16.60 12.62 24.71
N LYS A 517 -16.63 11.99 25.89
CA LYS A 517 -17.31 10.70 26.10
C LYS A 517 -18.82 10.81 25.92
N GLU A 518 -19.45 11.86 26.42
CA GLU A 518 -20.88 12.11 26.25
C GLU A 518 -21.27 12.31 24.78
N VAL A 519 -20.53 13.17 24.06
CA VAL A 519 -20.73 13.38 22.62
C VAL A 519 -20.55 12.06 21.86
N TYR A 520 -19.53 11.28 22.22
CA TYR A 520 -19.28 10.00 21.60
C TYR A 520 -20.42 9.00 21.86
N ALA A 521 -20.92 8.92 23.10
CA ALA A 521 -22.04 8.05 23.46
C ALA A 521 -23.33 8.43 22.68
N ALA A 522 -23.59 9.74 22.55
CA ALA A 522 -24.70 10.24 21.74
C ALA A 522 -24.57 9.85 20.25
N VAL A 523 -23.38 10.03 19.67
CA VAL A 523 -23.11 9.64 18.27
C VAL A 523 -23.19 8.12 18.08
N ALA A 524 -22.72 7.33 19.04
CA ALA A 524 -22.80 5.87 18.99
C ALA A 524 -24.26 5.39 19.04
N SER A 525 -25.08 5.96 19.93
CA SER A 525 -26.52 5.70 20.01
C SER A 525 -27.24 6.08 18.71
N LEU A 526 -26.88 7.22 18.12
CA LEU A 526 -27.39 7.64 16.82
C LEU A 526 -26.99 6.65 15.72
N SER A 527 -25.74 6.17 15.72
CA SER A 527 -25.26 5.19 14.74
C SER A 527 -25.96 3.84 14.85
N GLU A 528 -26.25 3.36 16.07
CA GLU A 528 -27.05 2.16 16.29
C GLU A 528 -28.49 2.35 15.81
N SER A 529 -29.08 3.51 16.09
CA SER A 529 -30.41 3.87 15.59
C SER A 529 -30.44 3.87 14.04
N ILE A 530 -29.42 4.44 13.39
CA ILE A 530 -29.28 4.43 11.92
C ILE A 530 -29.13 3.00 11.39
N LYS A 531 -28.34 2.14 12.04
CA LYS A 531 -28.20 0.73 11.63
C LYS A 531 -29.53 0.00 11.73
N SER A 532 -30.27 0.19 12.82
CA SER A 532 -31.60 -0.39 13.02
C SER A 532 -32.57 0.06 11.92
N ILE A 533 -32.58 1.35 11.58
CA ILE A 533 -33.37 1.91 10.47
C ILE A 533 -32.94 1.30 9.13
N THR A 534 -31.64 1.12 8.90
CA THR A 534 -31.13 0.55 7.65
C THR A 534 -31.57 -0.91 7.48
N GLU A 535 -31.54 -1.69 8.56
CA GLU A 535 -31.96 -3.09 8.54
C GLU A 535 -33.47 -3.22 8.33
N THR A 536 -34.27 -2.38 9.02
CA THR A 536 -35.72 -2.32 8.78
C THR A 536 -36.05 -1.91 7.35
N ASN A 537 -35.31 -0.96 6.76
CA ASN A 537 -35.48 -0.59 5.36
C ASN A 537 -35.15 -1.73 4.40
N LYS A 538 -34.12 -2.55 4.66
CA LYS A 538 -33.83 -3.75 3.86
C LYS A 538 -34.95 -4.79 3.93
N VAL A 539 -35.48 -5.04 5.13
CA VAL A 539 -36.63 -5.95 5.33
C VAL A 539 -37.87 -5.40 4.61
N LEU A 540 -38.07 -4.09 4.62
CA LEU A 540 -39.17 -3.45 3.90
C LEU A 540 -39.00 -3.59 2.38
N ALA A 541 -37.79 -3.37 1.86
CA ALA A 541 -37.48 -3.53 0.44
C ALA A 541 -37.76 -4.96 -0.07
N THR A 542 -37.32 -5.98 0.67
CA THR A 542 -37.59 -7.38 0.30
C THR A 542 -39.08 -7.73 0.35
N LYS A 543 -39.84 -7.16 1.30
CA LYS A 543 -41.31 -7.28 1.32
C LYS A 543 -41.97 -6.60 0.12
N VAL A 544 -41.50 -5.42 -0.28
CA VAL A 544 -42.00 -4.71 -1.47
C VAL A 544 -41.73 -5.51 -2.74
N GLU A 545 -40.53 -6.06 -2.90
CA GLU A 545 -40.22 -6.95 -4.03
C GLU A 545 -41.12 -8.19 -4.06
N SER A 546 -41.36 -8.81 -2.90
CA SER A 546 -42.27 -9.96 -2.79
C SER A 546 -43.73 -9.60 -3.12
N LEU A 547 -44.20 -8.42 -2.68
CA LEU A 547 -45.53 -7.92 -3.02
C LEU A 547 -45.65 -7.60 -4.51
N SER A 548 -44.62 -7.01 -5.12
CA SER A 548 -44.59 -6.74 -6.56
C SER A 548 -44.68 -8.03 -7.36
N ALA A 549 -43.92 -9.06 -6.99
CA ALA A 549 -43.98 -10.37 -7.65
C ALA A 549 -45.37 -11.02 -7.53
N ARG A 550 -46.02 -10.92 -6.37
CA ARG A 550 -47.41 -11.39 -6.18
C ARG A 550 -48.41 -10.61 -7.02
N PHE A 551 -48.21 -9.30 -7.18
CA PHE A 551 -49.07 -8.46 -8.02
C PHE A 551 -48.94 -8.84 -9.50
N ASP A 552 -47.73 -9.11 -9.97
CA ASP A 552 -47.48 -9.58 -11.34
C ASP A 552 -48.11 -10.96 -11.62
N ASP A 553 -48.09 -11.86 -10.63
CA ASP A 553 -48.79 -13.16 -10.72
C ASP A 553 -50.31 -12.98 -10.80
N LEU A 554 -50.89 -12.08 -9.99
CA LEU A 554 -52.33 -11.76 -10.05
C LEU A 554 -52.73 -11.16 -11.40
N LEU A 555 -51.90 -10.27 -11.98
CA LEU A 555 -52.15 -9.72 -13.31
C LEU A 555 -52.14 -10.80 -14.39
N ARG A 556 -51.21 -11.77 -14.31
CA ARG A 556 -51.19 -12.93 -15.20
C ARG A 556 -52.45 -13.78 -15.06
N GLN A 557 -52.87 -14.06 -13.83
CA GLN A 557 -54.07 -14.84 -13.56
C GLN A 557 -55.34 -14.15 -14.10
N HIS A 558 -55.46 -12.83 -13.90
CA HIS A 558 -56.58 -12.07 -14.45
C HIS A 558 -56.59 -12.07 -15.99
N ALA A 559 -55.42 -12.04 -16.63
CA ALA A 559 -55.32 -12.14 -18.09
C ALA A 559 -55.79 -13.53 -18.60
N GLU A 560 -55.45 -14.60 -17.88
CA GLU A 560 -55.93 -15.96 -18.16
C GLU A 560 -57.46 -16.05 -17.98
N ASP A 561 -58.00 -15.53 -16.89
CA ASP A 561 -59.45 -15.51 -16.64
C ASP A 561 -60.21 -14.74 -17.73
N THR A 562 -59.66 -13.62 -18.20
CA THR A 562 -60.25 -12.83 -19.30
C THR A 562 -60.28 -13.61 -20.62
N SER A 563 -59.23 -14.40 -20.89
CA SER A 563 -59.17 -15.29 -22.05
C SER A 563 -60.21 -16.41 -21.95
N ILE A 564 -60.35 -17.02 -20.78
CA ILE A 564 -61.36 -18.07 -20.52
C ILE A 564 -62.76 -17.51 -20.72
N ILE A 565 -63.08 -16.35 -20.14
CA ILE A 565 -64.39 -15.69 -20.30
C ILE A 565 -64.69 -15.42 -21.78
N SER A 566 -63.69 -14.94 -22.54
CA SER A 566 -63.84 -14.71 -23.98
C SER A 566 -64.14 -15.99 -24.76
N SER A 567 -63.49 -17.10 -24.41
CA SER A 567 -63.76 -18.41 -25.04
C SER A 567 -65.16 -18.95 -24.71
N LEU A 568 -65.65 -18.73 -23.48
CA LEU A 568 -66.99 -19.11 -23.06
C LEU A 568 -68.06 -18.28 -23.78
N HIS A 569 -67.80 -16.99 -24.01
CA HIS A 569 -68.68 -16.14 -24.82
C HIS A 569 -68.82 -16.66 -26.25
N LEU A 570 -67.70 -17.00 -26.91
CA LEU A 570 -67.70 -17.57 -28.26
C LEU A 570 -68.50 -18.88 -28.29
N ARG A 571 -68.28 -19.76 -27.30
CA ARG A 571 -69.00 -21.04 -27.21
C ARG A 571 -70.50 -20.86 -26.98
N ASN A 572 -70.90 -19.85 -26.21
CA ASN A 572 -72.29 -19.49 -26.02
C ASN A 572 -72.94 -18.98 -27.31
N GLU A 573 -72.22 -18.20 -28.12
CA GLU A 573 -72.70 -17.77 -29.44
C GLU A 573 -72.90 -18.96 -30.39
N GLU A 574 -71.95 -19.91 -30.43
CA GLU A 574 -72.07 -21.15 -31.20
C GLU A 574 -73.31 -21.96 -30.77
N LEU A 575 -73.52 -22.11 -29.46
CA LEU A 575 -74.67 -22.82 -28.92
C LEU A 575 -75.99 -22.12 -29.28
N ARG A 576 -76.04 -20.78 -29.21
CA ARG A 576 -77.20 -20.01 -29.65
C ARG A 576 -77.49 -20.21 -31.14
N ALA A 577 -76.47 -20.13 -31.99
CA ALA A 577 -76.62 -20.37 -33.43
C ALA A 577 -77.12 -21.79 -33.73
N LYS A 578 -76.64 -22.79 -32.99
CA LYS A 578 -77.08 -24.19 -33.12
C LYS A 578 -78.52 -24.38 -32.65
N LEU A 579 -78.93 -23.69 -31.58
CA LEU A 579 -80.30 -23.68 -31.10
C LEU A 579 -81.25 -23.07 -32.14
N THR A 580 -80.86 -21.96 -32.78
CA THR A 580 -81.62 -21.34 -33.87
C THR A 580 -81.76 -22.28 -35.07
N SER A 581 -80.67 -22.93 -35.49
CA SER A 581 -80.68 -23.93 -36.57
C SER A 581 -81.57 -25.15 -36.27
N MET A 582 -81.63 -25.59 -35.01
CA MET A 582 -82.56 -26.64 -34.60
C MET A 582 -84.01 -26.17 -34.67
N HIS A 583 -84.28 -24.95 -34.22
CA HIS A 583 -85.61 -24.35 -34.29
C HIS A 583 -86.09 -24.20 -35.74
N ASP A 584 -85.20 -23.78 -36.65
CA ASP A 584 -85.49 -23.67 -38.08
C ASP A 584 -85.73 -25.05 -38.72
N ASN A 585 -84.98 -26.08 -38.34
CA ASN A 585 -85.20 -27.45 -38.80
C ASN A 585 -86.51 -28.05 -38.29
N ASP A 586 -86.91 -27.75 -37.05
CA ASP A 586 -88.19 -28.18 -36.51
C ASP A 586 -89.35 -27.44 -37.17
N ALA A 587 -89.20 -26.15 -37.48
CA ALA A 587 -90.14 -25.40 -38.29
C ALA A 587 -90.27 -26.01 -39.70
N LEU A 588 -89.16 -26.42 -40.33
CA LEU A 588 -89.15 -27.09 -41.64
C LEU A 588 -89.83 -28.47 -41.60
N ARG A 589 -89.62 -29.24 -40.52
CA ARG A 589 -90.31 -30.53 -40.28
C ARG A 589 -91.81 -30.35 -40.07
N MET A 590 -92.22 -29.32 -39.34
CA MET A 590 -93.62 -28.96 -39.18
C MET A 590 -94.25 -28.57 -40.52
N GLN A 591 -93.50 -27.89 -41.39
CA GLN A 591 -93.92 -27.56 -42.75
C GLN A 591 -94.07 -28.81 -43.64
N GLN A 592 -93.16 -29.78 -43.54
CA GLN A 592 -93.24 -31.06 -44.25
C GLN A 592 -94.40 -31.96 -43.78
N LEU A 593 -94.78 -31.87 -42.50
CA LEU A 593 -95.96 -32.55 -41.96
C LEU A 593 -97.29 -31.97 -42.48
N ILE A 594 -97.29 -30.70 -42.90
CA ILE A 594 -98.47 -30.03 -43.47
C ILE A 594 -98.68 -30.41 -44.95
N GLU A 595 -97.63 -30.84 -45.67
CA GLU A 595 -97.70 -31.18 -47.10
C GLU A 595 -97.97 -32.67 -47.41
N THR A 596 -98.31 -33.50 -46.42
CA THR A 596 -98.61 -34.93 -46.66
C THR A 596 -100.13 -35.18 -46.82
N PRO A 597 -100.65 -35.60 -47.99
CA PRO A 597 -102.08 -35.86 -48.19
C PRO A 597 -102.55 -37.19 -47.57
N PRO A 598 -103.82 -37.30 -47.15
CA PRO A 598 -104.37 -38.52 -46.58
C PRO A 598 -104.78 -39.52 -47.67
N GLY A 599 -104.24 -40.74 -47.61
CA GLY A 599 -104.82 -41.92 -48.24
C GLY A 599 -104.06 -42.50 -49.43
N GLY A 600 -103.68 -43.77 -49.32
CA GLY A 600 -103.14 -44.55 -50.45
C GLY A 600 -102.42 -45.83 -50.03
N ILE A 601 -103.20 -46.90 -49.81
CA ILE A 601 -102.73 -48.26 -49.51
C ILE A 601 -101.90 -48.82 -50.67
N SER A 602 -100.75 -49.46 -50.40
CA SER A 602 -100.28 -50.57 -51.26
C SER A 602 -99.34 -51.54 -50.55
N ARG A 603 -99.73 -52.82 -50.57
CA ARG A 603 -98.97 -54.00 -50.16
C ARG A 603 -97.86 -54.29 -51.18
N ARG A 604 -96.61 -54.54 -50.75
CA ARG A 604 -95.77 -55.64 -51.29
C ARG A 604 -94.51 -55.93 -50.44
N ARG A 605 -94.10 -57.19 -50.57
CA ARG A 605 -93.18 -58.04 -49.79
C ARG A 605 -91.68 -57.78 -50.06
N ARG A 606 -90.83 -58.23 -49.11
CA ARG A 606 -89.38 -58.61 -49.22
C ARG A 606 -88.41 -57.42 -49.35
N LYS A 607 -87.26 -57.30 -48.68
CA LYS A 607 -86.18 -58.25 -48.31
C LYS A 607 -85.21 -57.56 -47.29
N ARG A 608 -84.59 -58.30 -46.34
CA ARG A 608 -83.34 -57.89 -45.64
C ARG A 608 -82.15 -57.98 -46.63
N PRO A 609 -81.05 -57.18 -46.54
CA PRO A 609 -79.98 -57.48 -45.57
C PRO A 609 -79.06 -56.32 -45.05
N ARG A 610 -78.44 -56.58 -43.87
CA ARG A 610 -77.07 -56.30 -43.36
C ARG A 610 -76.43 -54.89 -43.26
N ARG A 611 -76.10 -54.56 -41.98
CA ARG A 611 -74.82 -54.05 -41.37
C ARG A 611 -74.21 -52.69 -41.78
N SER A 612 -74.04 -51.80 -40.79
CA SER A 612 -72.75 -51.37 -40.16
C SER A 612 -73.03 -50.17 -39.22
N SER A 613 -73.01 -50.38 -37.90
CA SER A 613 -71.94 -50.04 -36.93
C SER A 613 -71.91 -48.58 -36.47
N GLY A 614 -72.16 -48.36 -35.17
CA GLY A 614 -71.60 -47.24 -34.41
C GLY A 614 -72.56 -46.21 -33.82
N GLN A 615 -73.52 -46.63 -32.98
CA GLN A 615 -74.11 -45.75 -31.97
C GLN A 615 -74.07 -46.46 -30.61
N SER A 616 -73.37 -45.85 -29.65
CA SER A 616 -73.58 -46.10 -28.22
C SER A 616 -74.65 -45.11 -27.72
N PRO A 617 -75.57 -45.52 -26.83
CA PRO A 617 -76.64 -44.66 -26.36
C PRO A 617 -76.17 -43.78 -25.20
N VAL A 618 -76.56 -42.50 -25.24
CA VAL A 618 -76.49 -41.58 -24.11
C VAL A 618 -77.48 -42.06 -23.05
N THR A 619 -76.99 -42.37 -21.86
CA THR A 619 -77.78 -42.77 -20.70
C THR A 619 -78.17 -41.56 -19.85
N HIS A 620 -79.14 -41.80 -18.99
CA HIS A 620 -79.93 -40.89 -18.15
C HIS A 620 -79.15 -39.99 -17.15
N ASP A 621 -77.82 -39.93 -17.23
CA ASP A 621 -76.94 -39.20 -16.29
C ASP A 621 -76.65 -37.74 -16.70
N ASP A 622 -76.90 -37.37 -17.96
CA ASP A 622 -76.60 -36.02 -18.46
C ASP A 622 -77.55 -34.93 -17.93
N LEU A 623 -78.72 -35.32 -17.40
CA LEU A 623 -79.71 -34.40 -16.83
C LEU A 623 -79.41 -34.04 -15.35
N GLU A 624 -78.77 -34.94 -14.58
CA GLU A 624 -78.37 -34.64 -13.19
C GLU A 624 -77.15 -33.71 -13.14
N THR A 625 -76.24 -33.82 -14.11
CA THR A 625 -75.05 -32.95 -14.18
C THR A 625 -75.42 -31.49 -14.53
N LEU A 626 -76.47 -31.28 -15.32
CA LEU A 626 -77.00 -29.95 -15.65
C LEU A 626 -77.72 -29.27 -14.48
N LEU A 627 -78.39 -30.04 -13.61
CA LEU A 627 -79.04 -29.52 -12.40
C LEU A 627 -78.01 -29.19 -11.30
N TRP A 628 -76.90 -29.92 -11.21
CA TRP A 628 -75.83 -29.64 -10.25
C TRP A 628 -75.06 -28.34 -10.56
N LEU A 629 -74.82 -28.05 -11.84
CA LEU A 629 -74.14 -26.82 -12.29
C LEU A 629 -74.99 -25.54 -12.08
N LEU A 630 -76.31 -25.64 -12.15
CA LEU A 630 -77.22 -24.52 -11.86
C LEU A 630 -77.35 -24.22 -10.35
N ALA A 631 -77.13 -25.22 -9.48
CA ALA A 631 -77.20 -25.02 -8.03
C ALA A 631 -75.92 -24.36 -7.45
N HIS A 632 -74.76 -24.54 -8.08
CA HIS A 632 -73.50 -23.94 -7.60
C HIS A 632 -73.31 -22.47 -8.00
N SER A 633 -74.05 -21.94 -8.97
CA SER A 633 -73.92 -20.54 -9.39
C SER A 633 -74.73 -19.54 -8.53
N GLN A 634 -75.47 -19.99 -7.52
CA GLN A 634 -76.25 -19.12 -6.61
C GLN A 634 -75.63 -18.94 -5.22
N LEU A 635 -74.43 -19.47 -4.95
CA LEU A 635 -73.80 -19.43 -3.61
C LEU A 635 -72.51 -18.62 -3.50
N GLN A 636 -72.18 -17.76 -4.48
CA GLN A 636 -71.15 -16.72 -4.33
C GLN A 636 -71.58 -15.39 -4.97
N ILE A 637 -72.29 -14.60 -4.17
CA ILE A 637 -72.23 -13.12 -4.15
C ILE A 637 -71.97 -12.72 -2.70
#